data_AF-A0A1M6AS13-F1
#
_entry.id   AF-A0A1M6AS13-F1
#
_cell.length_a   1.000
_cell.length_b   1.000
_cell.length_c   1.000
_cell.angle_alpha   90.00
_cell.angle_beta   90.00
_cell.angle_gamma   90.00
#
_symmetry.space_group_name_H-M   'P 1'
#
loop_
_entity.id
_entity.type
_entity.pdbx_description
1 polymer ?
#
loop_
_entity_poly.entity_id
_entity_poly.type
_entity_poly.pdbx_seq_one_letter_code
_entity_poly.pdbx_strand_id
1 'polypeptide(L)'
;MRALGREAMEAGELGLSTGLLYAPGCFTTKEELSYICKAIFRYNPIYTSHIRNEGNHLIESVQEALDIAEAAGACHDVYPYTASSTTIGVTLPPSYVEMDVSTFLKNLKDHSFVEQLEQSIMHPLMPI
;
A
#
# COMPACT_ATOMS: atom_id res chain seq x y z
N MET A 1 8.01 -8.13 -22.21
CA MET A 1 6.90 -8.11 -21.24
C MET A 1 5.62 -8.76 -21.78
N ARG A 2 4.91 -8.20 -22.77
CA ARG A 2 3.56 -8.70 -23.16
C ARG A 2 3.48 -10.18 -23.59
N ALA A 3 4.44 -10.67 -24.36
CA ALA A 3 4.45 -12.08 -24.78
C ALA A 3 4.61 -13.01 -23.57
N LEU A 4 5.61 -12.74 -22.72
CA LEU A 4 5.84 -13.46 -21.47
C LEU A 4 4.65 -13.39 -20.52
N GLY A 5 4.02 -12.22 -20.39
CA GLY A 5 2.83 -12.06 -19.55
C GLY A 5 1.64 -12.86 -20.08
N ARG A 6 1.44 -12.96 -21.40
CA ARG A 6 0.39 -13.83 -21.95
C ARG A 6 0.67 -15.31 -21.71
N GLU A 7 1.91 -15.74 -21.93
CA GLU A 7 2.34 -17.11 -21.68
C GLU A 7 2.12 -17.50 -20.21
N ALA A 8 2.48 -16.60 -19.28
CA ALA A 8 2.24 -16.77 -17.84
C ALA A 8 0.74 -16.90 -17.52
N MET A 9 -0.12 -16.04 -18.07
CA MET A 9 -1.57 -16.13 -17.86
C MET A 9 -2.16 -17.42 -18.48
N GLU A 10 -1.66 -17.86 -19.63
CA GLU A 10 -2.04 -19.14 -20.25
C GLU A 10 -1.59 -20.35 -19.41
N ALA A 11 -0.51 -20.21 -18.65
CA ALA A 11 -0.03 -21.20 -17.69
C ALA A 11 -0.85 -21.24 -16.38
N GLY A 12 -1.83 -20.36 -16.21
CA GLY A 12 -2.75 -20.35 -15.07
C GLY A 12 -2.43 -19.30 -14.00
N GLU A 13 -1.55 -18.33 -14.28
CA GLU A 13 -1.34 -17.21 -13.38
C GLU A 13 -2.62 -16.37 -13.21
N LEU A 14 -2.83 -15.85 -12.00
CA LEU A 14 -4.05 -15.12 -11.64
C LEU A 14 -3.98 -13.62 -11.94
N GLY A 15 -2.80 -13.10 -12.23
CA GLY A 15 -2.59 -11.67 -12.26
C GLY A 15 -1.14 -11.22 -12.43
N LEU A 16 -0.91 -9.93 -12.16
CA LEU A 16 0.39 -9.30 -12.22
C LEU A 16 0.66 -8.51 -10.94
N SER A 17 1.86 -8.64 -10.40
CA SER A 17 2.36 -7.77 -9.33
C SER A 17 3.44 -6.81 -9.85
N THR A 18 3.54 -5.63 -9.25
CA THR A 18 4.58 -4.63 -9.57
C THR A 18 5.21 -4.02 -8.33
N GLY A 19 6.44 -3.55 -8.46
CA GLY A 19 7.16 -2.79 -7.42
C GLY A 19 7.70 -1.48 -7.98
N LEU A 20 6.88 -0.42 -7.92
CA LEU A 20 7.16 0.86 -8.56
C LEU A 20 8.05 1.78 -7.71
N LEU A 21 8.16 1.52 -6.41
CA LEU A 21 9.07 2.25 -5.52
C LEU A 21 10.55 1.98 -5.86
N TYR A 22 10.86 0.80 -6.40
CA TYR A 22 12.24 0.34 -6.58
C TYR A 22 12.65 0.28 -8.06
N ALA A 23 13.96 0.35 -8.31
CA ALA A 23 14.48 0.03 -9.63
C ALA A 23 14.28 -1.47 -9.94
N PRO A 24 13.95 -1.83 -11.21
CA PRO A 24 13.77 -0.94 -12.36
C PRO A 24 12.35 -0.34 -12.49
N GLY A 25 11.39 -0.80 -11.69
CA GLY A 25 9.97 -0.41 -11.80
C GLY A 25 9.70 1.09 -11.64
N CYS A 26 10.56 1.81 -10.91
CA CYS A 26 10.44 3.26 -10.75
C CYS A 26 10.60 4.06 -12.05
N PHE A 27 11.18 3.47 -13.10
CA PHE A 27 11.28 4.09 -14.43
C PHE A 27 10.08 3.79 -15.33
N THR A 28 9.24 2.82 -14.97
CA THR A 28 8.08 2.43 -15.76
C THR A 28 6.98 3.48 -15.64
N THR A 29 6.37 3.88 -16.76
CA THR A 29 5.26 4.84 -16.73
C THR A 29 3.91 4.16 -16.56
N LYS A 30 2.93 4.94 -16.09
CA LYS A 30 1.53 4.53 -16.00
C LYS A 30 0.98 4.00 -17.34
N GLU A 31 1.34 4.64 -18.44
CA GLU A 31 0.88 4.29 -19.78
C GLU A 31 1.45 2.96 -20.24
N GLU A 32 2.74 2.71 -19.96
CA GLU A 32 3.39 1.44 -20.28
C GLU A 32 2.74 0.28 -19.50
N LEU A 33 2.51 0.46 -18.20
CA LEU A 33 1.85 -0.56 -17.36
C LEU A 33 0.42 -0.81 -17.82
N SER A 34 -0.37 0.25 -18.03
CA SER A 34 -1.73 0.13 -18.55
C SER A 34 -1.77 -0.64 -19.86
N TYR A 35 -0.81 -0.40 -20.76
CA TYR A 35 -0.70 -1.09 -22.03
C TYR A 35 -0.33 -2.57 -21.89
N ILE A 36 0.55 -2.91 -20.94
CA ILE A 36 0.91 -4.29 -20.63
C ILE A 36 -0.28 -5.01 -19.98
N CYS A 37 -0.87 -4.44 -18.93
CA CYS A 37 -2.00 -5.02 -18.19
C CYS A 37 -3.17 -5.33 -19.14
N LYS A 38 -3.59 -4.38 -19.98
CA LYS A 38 -4.60 -4.59 -21.02
C LYS A 38 -4.31 -5.76 -21.96
N ALA A 39 -3.04 -6.03 -22.23
CA ALA A 39 -2.62 -7.05 -23.19
C ALA A 39 -2.53 -8.46 -22.61
N ILE A 40 -2.45 -8.59 -21.27
CA ILE A 40 -2.25 -9.88 -20.57
C ILE A 40 -3.49 -10.28 -19.77
N PHE A 41 -4.28 -9.32 -19.30
CA PHE A 41 -5.46 -9.55 -18.49
C PHE A 41 -6.65 -10.07 -19.31
N ARG A 42 -7.09 -11.28 -18.98
CA ARG A 42 -8.34 -11.91 -19.43
C ARG A 42 -9.05 -12.48 -18.20
N TYR A 43 -10.38 -12.53 -18.25
CA TYR A 43 -11.31 -13.07 -17.23
C TYR A 43 -10.87 -12.90 -15.75
N ASN A 44 -11.41 -11.88 -15.09
CA ASN A 44 -11.29 -11.60 -13.65
C ASN A 44 -9.84 -11.48 -13.11
N PRO A 45 -8.98 -10.63 -13.72
CA PRO A 45 -7.58 -10.55 -13.38
C PRO A 45 -7.31 -9.67 -12.16
N ILE A 46 -6.26 -10.01 -11.41
CA ILE A 46 -5.80 -9.26 -10.24
C ILE A 46 -4.52 -8.49 -10.60
N TYR A 47 -4.52 -7.19 -10.35
CA TYR A 47 -3.33 -6.36 -10.34
C TYR A 47 -2.94 -6.07 -8.89
N THR A 48 -1.68 -6.31 -8.52
CA THR A 48 -1.17 -5.90 -7.21
C THR A 48 0.03 -4.98 -7.37
N SER A 49 0.19 -4.02 -6.48
CA SER A 49 1.33 -3.10 -6.56
C SER A 49 1.86 -2.66 -5.21
N HIS A 50 3.18 -2.71 -5.09
CA HIS A 50 3.92 -1.77 -4.27
C HIS A 50 4.02 -0.47 -5.05
N ILE A 51 3.20 0.50 -4.62
CA ILE A 51 2.98 1.77 -5.30
C ILE A 51 4.25 2.63 -5.32
N ARG A 52 4.29 3.63 -6.20
CA ARG A 52 5.50 4.37 -6.50
C ARG A 52 6.02 5.21 -5.36
N ASN A 53 5.13 5.74 -4.53
CA ASN A 53 5.46 6.54 -3.37
C ASN A 53 4.49 6.21 -2.24
N GLU A 54 5.05 6.07 -1.05
CA GLU A 54 4.29 5.75 0.16
C GLU A 54 4.35 6.85 1.23
N GLY A 55 4.96 7.98 0.89
CA GLY A 55 5.09 9.15 1.76
C GLY A 55 4.27 10.32 1.23
N ASN A 56 4.93 11.43 0.92
CA ASN A 56 4.28 12.69 0.58
C ASN A 56 3.47 12.68 -0.73
N HIS A 57 3.60 11.63 -1.56
CA HIS A 57 2.85 11.47 -2.81
C HIS A 57 2.02 10.18 -2.82
N LEU A 58 1.57 9.75 -1.63
CA LEU A 58 0.78 8.54 -1.47
C LEU A 58 -0.51 8.58 -2.29
N ILE A 59 -1.26 9.68 -2.23
CA ILE A 59 -2.58 9.78 -2.88
C ILE A 59 -2.44 9.68 -4.40
N GLU A 60 -1.45 10.37 -4.96
CA GLU A 60 -1.14 10.33 -6.39
C GLU A 60 -0.68 8.94 -6.82
N SER A 61 0.08 8.23 -5.98
CA SER A 61 0.55 6.87 -6.27
C SER A 61 -0.57 5.84 -6.20
N VAL A 62 -1.51 6.00 -5.26
CA VAL A 62 -2.74 5.19 -5.22
C VAL A 62 -3.59 5.47 -6.46
N GLN A 63 -3.77 6.74 -6.83
CA GLN A 63 -4.50 7.10 -8.03
C GLN A 63 -3.85 6.54 -9.31
N GLU A 64 -2.51 6.57 -9.42
CA GLU A 64 -1.79 5.92 -10.52
C GLU A 64 -2.15 4.44 -10.65
N ALA A 65 -2.18 3.72 -9.52
CA ALA A 65 -2.46 2.29 -9.52
C ALA A 65 -3.93 1.98 -9.87
N LEU A 66 -4.88 2.79 -9.37
CA LEU A 66 -6.30 2.71 -9.72
C LEU A 66 -6.53 2.98 -11.22
N ASP A 67 -5.91 4.02 -11.77
CA ASP A 67 -5.99 4.35 -13.20
C ASP A 67 -5.53 3.17 -14.08
N ILE A 68 -4.43 2.50 -13.69
CA ILE A 68 -3.90 1.32 -14.41
C ILE A 68 -4.91 0.17 -14.35
N ALA A 69 -5.45 -0.10 -13.16
CA ALA A 69 -6.40 -1.18 -12.94
C ALA A 69 -7.70 -0.95 -13.72
N GLU A 70 -8.25 0.26 -13.66
CA GLU A 70 -9.46 0.66 -14.40
C GLU A 70 -9.24 0.54 -15.90
N ALA A 71 -8.11 1.05 -16.40
CA ALA A 71 -7.77 0.96 -17.81
C ALA A 71 -7.69 -0.50 -18.28
N ALA A 72 -7.25 -1.42 -17.42
CA ALA A 72 -7.11 -2.84 -17.75
C ALA A 72 -8.34 -3.70 -17.39
N GLY A 73 -9.38 -3.13 -16.75
CA GLY A 73 -10.55 -3.87 -16.28
C GLY A 73 -10.21 -4.91 -15.20
N ALA A 74 -9.25 -4.61 -14.32
CA ALA A 74 -8.76 -5.52 -13.29
C ALA A 74 -9.21 -5.10 -11.88
N CYS A 75 -9.30 -6.08 -10.98
CA CYS A 75 -9.34 -5.79 -9.55
C CYS A 75 -7.94 -5.42 -9.08
N HIS A 76 -7.84 -4.47 -8.13
CA HIS A 76 -6.55 -3.98 -7.65
C HIS A 76 -6.40 -4.12 -6.13
N ASP A 77 -5.19 -4.50 -5.71
CA ASP A 77 -4.73 -4.50 -4.33
C ASP A 77 -3.41 -3.73 -4.18
N VAL A 78 -3.29 -2.94 -3.12
CA VAL A 78 -2.08 -2.17 -2.78
C VAL A 78 -1.37 -2.87 -1.63
N TYR A 79 -0.08 -3.14 -1.79
CA TYR A 79 0.76 -3.67 -0.72
C TYR A 79 2.16 -3.05 -0.76
N PRO A 80 2.73 -2.60 0.38
CA PRO A 80 2.18 -2.64 1.73
C PRO A 80 1.10 -1.57 1.96
N TYR A 81 0.29 -1.77 3.00
CA TYR A 81 -0.77 -0.84 3.37
C TYR A 81 -0.21 0.33 4.18
N THR A 82 0.57 1.20 3.54
CA THR A 82 1.30 2.29 4.21
C THR A 82 0.40 3.32 4.90
N ALA A 83 -0.87 3.36 4.54
CA ALA A 83 -1.91 4.18 5.20
C ALA A 83 -3.05 3.35 5.83
N SER A 84 -2.90 2.04 6.03
CA SER A 84 -3.88 1.34 6.87
C SER A 84 -3.56 1.50 8.36
N SER A 85 -4.62 1.43 9.16
CA SER A 85 -4.52 1.27 10.60
C SER A 85 -3.83 -0.03 11.02
N THR A 86 -3.51 -0.94 10.10
CA THR A 86 -2.72 -2.14 10.43
C THR A 86 -1.34 -1.72 10.93
N THR A 87 -0.69 -0.74 10.30
CA THR A 87 0.64 -0.26 10.73
C THR A 87 0.56 0.53 12.02
N ILE A 88 -0.47 1.38 12.21
CA ILE A 88 -0.62 2.12 13.48
C ILE A 88 -0.91 1.17 14.65
N GLY A 89 -1.76 0.16 14.46
CA GLY A 89 -2.10 -0.79 15.51
C GLY A 89 -0.92 -1.63 15.99
N VAL A 90 0.04 -1.96 15.11
CA VAL A 90 1.23 -2.74 15.48
C VAL A 90 2.37 -1.90 16.05
N THR A 91 2.40 -0.58 15.78
CA THR A 91 3.42 0.32 16.34
C THR A 91 3.01 0.91 17.69
N LEU A 92 1.72 0.95 18.01
CA LEU A 92 1.23 1.39 19.31
C LEU A 92 1.58 0.37 20.41
N PRO A 93 2.09 0.81 21.57
CA PRO A 93 2.23 -0.07 22.72
C PRO A 93 0.87 -0.63 23.17
N PRO A 94 0.84 -1.82 23.82
CA PRO A 94 -0.40 -2.49 24.20
C PRO A 94 -1.38 -1.60 24.99
N SER A 95 -0.88 -0.74 25.87
CA SER A 95 -1.68 0.19 26.67
C SER A 95 -2.50 1.19 25.84
N TYR A 96 -2.01 1.56 24.65
CA TYR A 96 -2.71 2.47 23.74
C TYR A 96 -3.66 1.72 22.80
N VAL A 97 -3.37 0.45 22.50
CA VAL A 97 -4.25 -0.43 21.70
C VAL A 97 -5.51 -0.81 22.48
N GLU A 98 -5.39 -1.02 23.78
CA GLU A 98 -6.52 -1.33 24.66
C GLU A 98 -7.44 -0.11 24.94
N MET A 99 -7.01 1.09 24.58
CA MET A 99 -7.77 2.32 24.79
C MET A 99 -8.95 2.40 23.81
N ASP A 100 -10.11 2.85 24.30
CA ASP A 100 -11.24 3.16 23.43
C ASP A 100 -10.87 4.23 22.39
N VAL A 101 -11.28 4.02 21.13
CA VAL A 101 -10.93 4.87 19.99
C VAL A 101 -11.37 6.32 20.20
N SER A 102 -12.54 6.57 20.77
CA SER A 102 -13.03 7.93 20.99
C SER A 102 -12.20 8.68 22.03
N THR A 103 -11.74 7.96 23.05
CA THR A 103 -10.84 8.48 24.09
C THR A 103 -9.44 8.73 23.52
N PHE A 104 -8.90 7.79 22.74
CA PHE A 104 -7.62 7.96 22.06
C PHE A 104 -7.61 9.20 21.16
N LEU A 105 -8.63 9.36 20.30
CA LEU A 105 -8.77 10.52 19.42
C LEU A 105 -8.93 11.85 20.18
N LYS A 106 -9.59 11.83 21.34
CA LYS A 106 -9.68 13.00 22.22
C LYS A 106 -8.31 13.37 22.79
N ASN A 107 -7.54 12.38 23.25
CA ASN A 107 -6.24 12.57 23.86
C ASN A 107 -5.17 13.02 22.85
N LEU A 108 -5.30 12.67 21.56
CA LEU A 108 -4.42 13.18 20.50
C LEU A 108 -4.41 14.72 20.37
N LYS A 109 -5.39 15.42 20.98
CA LYS A 109 -5.40 16.90 21.03
C LYS A 109 -4.52 17.48 22.13
N ASP A 110 -4.03 16.65 23.05
CA ASP A 110 -3.13 17.03 24.13
C ASP A 110 -1.67 16.75 23.71
N HIS A 111 -0.87 17.81 23.61
CA HIS A 111 0.54 17.70 23.23
C HIS A 111 1.36 16.81 24.17
N SER A 112 1.06 16.81 25.47
CA SER A 112 1.79 15.98 26.43
C SER A 112 1.52 14.50 26.21
N PHE A 113 0.28 14.15 25.87
CA PHE A 113 -0.10 12.78 25.51
C PHE A 113 0.62 12.32 24.23
N VAL A 114 0.71 13.19 23.22
CA VAL A 114 1.40 12.89 21.96
C VAL A 114 2.89 12.66 22.20
N GLU A 115 3.55 13.48 23.02
CA GLU A 115 4.97 13.28 23.38
C GLU A 115 5.20 11.96 24.13
N GLN A 116 4.34 11.63 25.10
CA GLN A 116 4.42 10.35 25.81
C GLN A 116 4.23 9.17 24.88
N LEU A 117 3.25 9.26 23.98
CA LEU A 117 3.00 8.25 22.97
C LEU A 117 4.21 8.06 22.06
N GLU A 118 4.80 9.13 21.54
CA GLU A 118 6.00 9.07 20.72
C GLU A 118 7.17 8.42 21.47
N GLN A 119 7.44 8.83 22.71
CA GLN A 119 8.48 8.23 23.55
C GLN A 119 8.26 6.74 23.76
N SER A 120 7.01 6.32 24.00
CA SER A 120 6.67 4.91 24.20
C SER A 120 6.84 4.05 22.95
N ILE A 121 6.58 4.61 21.75
CA ILE A 121 6.81 3.95 20.46
C ILE A 121 8.31 3.82 20.19
N MET A 122 9.08 4.89 20.46
CA MET A 122 10.52 4.93 20.17
C MET A 122 11.37 4.16 21.19
N HIS A 123 10.84 3.94 22.40
CA HIS A 123 11.54 3.29 23.52
C HIS A 123 10.69 2.22 24.23
N PRO A 124 10.29 1.13 23.54
CA PRO A 124 9.29 0.17 24.02
C PRO A 124 9.73 -0.69 25.22
N LEU A 125 11.00 -0.60 25.64
CA LEU A 125 11.56 -1.35 26.78
C LEU A 125 11.81 -0.46 28.01
N MET A 126 11.55 0.85 27.94
CA MET A 126 11.65 1.71 29.12
C MET A 126 10.37 1.60 29.96
N PRO A 127 10.48 1.39 31.29
CA PRO A 127 9.32 1.45 32.17
C PRO A 127 8.75 2.87 32.20
N ILE A 128 7.44 2.98 31.99
CA ILE A 128 6.65 4.22 32.05
C ILE A 128 6.35 4.56 33.52
#